data_AF-A0A832W2C8-F1
#
_entry.id   AF-A0A832W2C8-F1
#
_cell.length_a   1.000
_cell.length_b   1.000
_cell.length_c   1.000
_cell.angle_alpha   90.00
_cell.angle_beta   90.00
_cell.angle_gamma   90.00
#
_symmetry.space_group_name_H-M   'P 1'
#
loop_
_entity.id
_entity.type
_entity.pdbx_description
1 polymer ?
#
loop_
_entity_poly.entity_id
_entity_poly.type
_entity_poly.pdbx_seq_one_letter_code
_entity_poly.pdbx_strand_id
1 'polypeptide(L)'
;MGLIASSHLMLILEFAILIHIGVLLLLNFIPLNFSLVFVLSLILGVGITVLFGIDAACLILPMFNHHEFTHPYGPLAILVVVTSWSIIPVIEDQGSKTSNIKLLVMLITAGITLFGAIVHRDFLIMWAIGLIAGFLIISKNFKRERSYLNVR
;
A
#
# COMPACT_ATOMS: atom_id res chain seq x y z
N MET A 1 31.21 12.92 -13.25
CA MET A 1 30.93 13.94 -12.21
C MET A 1 29.42 14.02 -12.05
N GLY A 2 28.85 13.00 -11.43
CA GLY A 2 27.41 12.84 -11.23
C GLY A 2 27.27 11.86 -10.06
N LEU A 3 26.38 12.15 -9.11
CA LEU A 3 26.29 11.56 -7.76
C LEU A 3 27.21 12.18 -6.70
N ILE A 4 27.40 13.50 -6.71
CA ILE A 4 27.81 14.25 -5.51
C ILE A 4 26.77 15.35 -5.34
N ALA A 5 25.76 15.09 -4.52
CA ALA A 5 24.68 16.04 -4.27
C ALA A 5 25.24 17.34 -3.66
N SER A 6 25.01 18.45 -4.34
CA SER A 6 25.39 19.80 -3.89
C SER A 6 24.30 20.48 -3.06
N SER A 7 23.09 19.92 -3.04
CA SER A 7 21.95 20.42 -2.28
C SER A 7 21.11 19.28 -1.73
N HIS A 8 20.33 19.56 -0.67
CA HIS A 8 19.44 18.58 -0.05
C HIS A 8 18.39 18.05 -1.03
N LEU A 9 17.86 18.90 -1.92
CA LEU A 9 16.91 18.47 -2.94
C LEU A 9 17.53 17.47 -3.92
N MET A 10 18.76 17.75 -4.36
CA MET A 10 19.49 16.86 -5.25
C MET A 10 19.78 15.52 -4.57
N LEU A 11 20.15 15.52 -3.28
CA LEU A 11 20.36 14.30 -2.49
C LEU A 11 19.08 13.44 -2.42
N ILE A 12 17.93 14.06 -2.15
CA ILE A 12 16.64 13.35 -2.07
C ILE A 12 16.28 12.72 -3.41
N LEU A 13 16.46 13.46 -4.51
CA LEU A 13 16.16 12.97 -5.86
C LEU A 13 17.10 11.83 -6.28
N GLU A 14 18.41 11.97 -6.03
CA GLU A 14 19.39 10.92 -6.31
C GLU A 14 19.06 9.64 -5.53
N PHE A 15 18.75 9.77 -4.24
CA PHE A 15 18.38 8.62 -3.42
C PHE A 15 17.07 7.98 -3.89
N ALA A 16 16.06 8.77 -4.23
CA ALA A 16 14.79 8.27 -4.75
C ALA A 16 14.96 7.50 -6.06
N ILE A 17 15.77 8.00 -6.99
CA ILE A 17 16.08 7.32 -8.26
C ILE A 17 16.85 6.03 -8.00
N LEU A 18 17.87 6.05 -7.15
CA LEU A 18 18.68 4.86 -6.83
C LEU A 18 17.83 3.78 -6.16
N ILE A 19 16.98 4.13 -5.19
CA ILE A 19 16.04 3.19 -4.57
C ILE A 19 15.05 2.64 -5.60
N HIS A 20 14.52 3.48 -6.50
CA HIS A 20 13.59 3.02 -7.52
C HIS A 20 14.22 2.00 -8.48
N ILE A 21 15.44 2.29 -8.98
CA ILE A 21 16.21 1.35 -9.81
C ILE A 21 16.53 0.08 -9.03
N GLY A 22 16.94 0.21 -7.77
CA GLY A 22 17.24 -0.92 -6.90
C GLY A 22 16.05 -1.84 -6.69
N VAL A 23 14.87 -1.28 -6.45
CA VAL A 23 13.62 -2.05 -6.32
C VAL A 23 13.28 -2.76 -7.63
N LEU A 24 13.37 -2.09 -8.78
CA LEU A 24 13.10 -2.71 -10.09
C LEU A 24 14.03 -3.89 -10.37
N LEU A 25 15.31 -3.76 -10.03
CA LEU A 25 16.28 -4.85 -10.17
C LEU A 25 15.96 -6.00 -9.20
N LEU A 26 15.71 -5.72 -7.93
CA LEU A 26 15.36 -6.75 -6.93
C LEU A 26 14.12 -7.54 -7.32
N LEU A 27 13.08 -6.85 -7.81
CA LEU A 27 11.85 -7.48 -8.29
C LEU A 27 12.08 -8.35 -9.54
N ASN A 28 13.13 -8.10 -10.31
CA ASN A 28 13.51 -8.92 -11.47
C ASN A 28 14.29 -10.19 -11.06
N PHE A 29 15.08 -10.12 -9.98
CA PHE A 29 15.85 -11.27 -9.49
C PHE A 29 15.04 -12.27 -8.65
N ILE A 30 14.00 -11.80 -7.96
CA ILE A 30 13.19 -12.65 -7.08
C ILE A 30 11.96 -13.15 -7.85
N PRO A 31 11.78 -14.48 -8.03
CA PRO A 31 10.55 -15.02 -8.60
C PRO A 31 9.40 -14.84 -7.60
N LEU A 32 8.77 -13.67 -7.61
CA LEU A 32 7.63 -13.36 -6.76
C LEU A 32 6.37 -14.00 -7.33
N ASN A 33 5.85 -15.01 -6.62
CA ASN A 33 4.54 -15.58 -6.92
C ASN A 33 3.43 -14.65 -6.39
N PHE A 34 2.36 -14.49 -7.16
CA PHE A 34 1.14 -13.75 -6.79
C PHE A 34 0.62 -14.11 -5.40
N SER A 35 0.57 -15.40 -5.06
CA SER A 35 0.08 -15.86 -3.75
C SER A 35 0.94 -15.35 -2.60
N LEU A 36 2.27 -15.30 -2.78
CA LEU A 36 3.20 -14.83 -1.76
C LEU A 36 3.03 -13.32 -1.55
N VAL A 37 2.97 -12.55 -2.64
CA VAL A 37 2.76 -11.09 -2.57
C VAL A 37 1.42 -10.78 -1.91
N PHE A 38 0.38 -11.55 -2.24
CA PHE A 38 -0.94 -11.38 -1.65
C PHE A 38 -0.93 -11.63 -0.13
N VAL A 39 -0.38 -12.77 0.30
CA VAL A 39 -0.31 -13.12 1.73
C VAL A 39 0.52 -12.10 2.50
N LEU A 40 1.67 -11.69 1.97
CA LEU A 40 2.49 -10.64 2.59
C LEU A 40 1.72 -9.32 2.70
N SER A 41 0.99 -8.93 1.66
CA SER A 41 0.15 -7.73 1.71
C SER A 41 -0.91 -7.82 2.82
N LEU A 42 -1.58 -8.96 2.97
CA LEU A 42 -2.59 -9.13 4.03
C LEU A 42 -1.97 -9.09 5.43
N ILE A 43 -0.85 -9.79 5.64
CA ILE A 43 -0.17 -9.81 6.95
C ILE A 43 0.30 -8.41 7.31
N LEU A 44 0.97 -7.71 6.38
CA LEU A 44 1.41 -6.33 6.60
C LEU A 44 0.21 -5.40 6.81
N GLY A 45 -0.89 -5.60 6.09
CA GLY A 45 -2.09 -4.77 6.20
C GLY A 45 -2.72 -4.87 7.57
N VAL A 46 -2.86 -6.10 8.08
CA VAL A 46 -3.31 -6.35 9.46
C VAL A 46 -2.33 -5.73 10.46
N GLY A 47 -1.03 -5.95 10.28
CA GLY A 47 0.00 -5.40 11.17
C GLY A 47 -0.05 -3.87 11.25
N ILE A 48 -0.15 -3.19 10.10
CA ILE A 48 -0.27 -1.72 10.04
C ILE A 48 -1.57 -1.25 10.67
N THR A 49 -2.69 -1.94 10.41
CA THR A 49 -3.98 -1.60 11.03
C THR A 49 -3.89 -1.66 12.55
N VAL A 50 -3.25 -2.70 13.09
CA VAL A 50 -3.02 -2.86 14.53
C VAL A 50 -2.08 -1.76 15.05
N LEU A 51 -0.98 -1.46 14.37
CA LEU A 51 -0.06 -0.39 14.77
C LEU A 51 -0.76 0.97 14.84
N PHE A 52 -1.55 1.31 13.82
CA PHE A 52 -2.36 2.53 13.80
C PHE A 52 -3.41 2.53 14.92
N GLY A 53 -4.02 1.37 15.20
CA GLY A 53 -4.96 1.22 16.32
C GLY A 53 -4.30 1.43 17.68
N ILE A 54 -3.08 0.92 17.89
CA ILE A 54 -2.31 1.13 19.12
C ILE A 54 -1.94 2.62 19.25
N ASP A 55 -1.47 3.26 18.18
CA ASP A 55 -1.13 4.69 18.17
C ASP A 55 -2.37 5.56 18.49
N ALA A 56 -3.51 5.24 17.88
CA ALA A 56 -4.78 5.89 18.18
C ALA A 56 -5.21 5.69 19.65
N ALA A 57 -5.03 4.48 20.20
CA ALA A 57 -5.34 4.21 21.59
C ALA A 57 -4.43 5.00 22.54
N CYS A 58 -3.13 5.10 22.24
CA CYS A 58 -2.18 5.91 23.00
C CYS A 58 -2.53 7.41 22.99
N LEU A 59 -3.10 7.92 21.89
CA LEU A 59 -3.55 9.31 21.79
C LEU A 59 -4.84 9.57 22.57
N ILE A 60 -5.78 8.61 22.60
CA ILE A 60 -7.09 8.78 23.24
C ILE A 60 -7.04 8.50 24.74
N LEU A 61 -6.23 7.52 25.18
CA LEU A 61 -6.21 7.08 26.57
C LEU A 61 -5.27 7.96 27.41
N PRO A 62 -5.78 8.59 28.50
CA PRO A 62 -5.01 9.54 29.32
C PRO A 62 -3.86 8.90 30.13
N MET A 63 -3.77 7.57 30.14
CA MET A 63 -2.72 6.82 30.85
C MET A 63 -1.44 6.66 30.01
N PHE A 64 -1.50 6.88 28.69
CA PHE A 64 -0.36 6.75 27.80
C PHE A 64 0.18 8.13 27.42
N ASN A 65 1.50 8.26 27.32
CA ASN A 65 2.11 9.48 26.78
C ASN A 65 1.74 9.64 25.31
N HIS A 66 1.41 10.85 24.88
CA HIS A 66 1.13 11.22 23.49
C HIS A 66 2.39 11.09 22.62
N HIS A 67 2.77 9.87 22.27
CA HIS A 67 3.79 9.58 21.26
C HIS A 67 3.10 9.22 19.96
N GLU A 68 3.52 9.88 18.88
CA GLU A 68 3.07 9.62 17.52
C GLU A 68 4.18 8.89 16.77
N PHE A 69 4.01 7.60 16.53
CA PHE A 69 5.05 6.77 15.90
C PHE A 69 4.67 6.24 14.51
N THR A 70 3.40 6.40 14.09
CA THR A 70 2.95 5.85 12.81
C THR A 70 3.09 6.76 11.59
N HIS A 71 3.56 8.00 11.77
CA HIS A 71 3.82 8.99 10.71
C HIS A 71 4.53 8.44 9.44
N PRO A 72 5.63 7.66 9.54
CA PRO A 72 6.36 7.23 8.35
C PRO A 72 5.68 6.09 7.59
N TYR A 73 4.67 5.43 8.17
CA TYR A 73 4.09 4.20 7.60
C TYR A 73 2.98 4.45 6.58
N GLY A 74 2.55 5.70 6.38
CA GLY A 74 1.43 6.00 5.49
C GLY A 74 1.61 5.55 4.04
N PRO A 75 2.77 5.81 3.38
CA PRO A 75 3.04 5.27 2.04
C PRO A 75 3.03 3.73 2.00
N LEU A 76 3.48 3.07 3.07
CA LEU A 76 3.51 1.61 3.18
C LEU A 76 2.08 1.05 3.33
N ALA A 77 1.22 1.74 4.08
CA ALA A 77 -0.20 1.41 4.17
C ALA A 77 -0.89 1.47 2.79
N ILE A 78 -0.61 2.51 2.00
CA ILE A 78 -1.16 2.66 0.64
C ILE A 78 -0.67 1.51 -0.25
N LEU A 79 0.64 1.24 -0.24
CA LEU A 79 1.24 0.14 -1.01
C LEU A 79 0.53 -1.18 -0.73
N VAL A 80 0.36 -1.50 0.55
CA VAL A 80 -0.26 -2.75 0.98
C VAL A 80 -1.72 -2.83 0.55
N VAL A 81 -2.52 -1.80 0.83
CA VAL A 81 -3.95 -1.82 0.51
C VAL A 81 -4.20 -1.86 -1.00
N VAL A 82 -3.48 -1.05 -1.78
CA VAL A 82 -3.59 -1.05 -3.25
C VAL A 82 -3.16 -2.40 -3.82
N THR A 83 -2.11 -3.03 -3.28
CA THR A 83 -1.67 -4.37 -3.69
C THR A 83 -2.71 -5.44 -3.36
N SER A 84 -3.31 -5.41 -2.16
CA SER A 84 -4.36 -6.36 -1.79
C SER A 84 -5.59 -6.21 -2.68
N TRP A 85 -6.00 -4.98 -3.01
CA TRP A 85 -7.12 -4.72 -3.92
C TRP A 85 -6.83 -5.11 -5.38
N SER A 86 -5.59 -4.97 -5.84
CA SER A 86 -5.23 -5.30 -7.22
C SER A 86 -5.25 -6.79 -7.50
N ILE A 87 -5.02 -7.64 -6.49
CA ILE A 87 -4.96 -9.09 -6.66
C ILE A 87 -6.35 -9.73 -6.68
N ILE A 88 -7.35 -9.09 -6.06
CA ILE A 88 -8.71 -9.63 -5.97
C ILE A 88 -9.32 -9.97 -7.36
N PRO A 89 -9.31 -9.07 -8.37
CA PRO A 89 -9.81 -9.39 -9.71
C PRO A 89 -9.12 -10.61 -10.35
N VAL A 90 -7.81 -10.76 -10.15
CA VAL A 90 -7.04 -11.91 -10.68
C VAL A 90 -7.52 -13.22 -10.09
N ILE A 91 -7.85 -13.25 -8.78
CA ILE A 91 -8.36 -14.44 -8.10
C ILE A 91 -9.80 -14.76 -8.58
N GLU A 92 -10.60 -13.74 -8.85
CA GLU A 92 -11.96 -13.91 -9.40
C GLU A 92 -11.94 -14.49 -10.81
N ASP A 93 -11.03 -14.02 -11.67
CA ASP A 93 -10.86 -14.53 -13.03
C ASP A 93 -10.44 -16.00 -13.07
N GLN A 94 -9.80 -16.50 -12.00
CA GLN A 94 -9.47 -17.92 -11.82
C GLN A 94 -10.67 -18.76 -11.32
N GLY A 95 -11.85 -18.16 -11.17
CA GLY A 95 -13.09 -18.84 -10.77
C GLY A 95 -13.24 -19.05 -9.26
N SER A 96 -12.39 -18.43 -8.43
CA SER A 96 -12.46 -18.56 -6.97
C SER A 96 -13.40 -17.52 -6.35
N LYS A 97 -14.13 -17.92 -5.31
CA LYS A 97 -15.01 -17.01 -4.55
C LYS A 97 -14.18 -16.11 -3.65
N THR A 98 -14.22 -14.79 -3.88
CA THR A 98 -13.42 -13.81 -3.13
C THR A 98 -14.20 -13.03 -2.08
N SER A 99 -15.45 -13.37 -1.78
CA SER A 99 -16.32 -12.57 -0.88
C SER A 99 -15.69 -12.30 0.49
N ASN A 100 -15.14 -13.34 1.13
CA ASN A 100 -14.51 -13.23 2.46
C ASN A 100 -13.19 -12.45 2.40
N ILE A 101 -12.47 -12.57 1.28
CA ILE A 101 -11.22 -11.87 1.04
C ILE A 101 -11.50 -10.37 0.84
N LYS A 102 -12.49 -10.04 0.02
CA LYS A 102 -12.98 -8.66 -0.18
C LYS A 102 -13.40 -8.04 1.14
N LEU A 103 -14.12 -8.79 1.98
CA LEU A 103 -14.50 -8.33 3.31
C LEU A 103 -13.27 -8.02 4.17
N LEU A 104 -12.28 -8.92 4.21
CA LEU A 104 -11.05 -8.70 4.99
C LEU A 104 -10.28 -7.46 4.51
N VAL A 105 -10.07 -7.32 3.21
CA VAL A 105 -9.36 -6.16 2.64
C VAL A 105 -10.13 -4.87 2.87
N MET A 106 -11.46 -4.91 2.81
CA MET A 106 -12.32 -3.78 3.17
C MET A 106 -12.18 -3.40 4.65
N LEU A 107 -12.15 -4.37 5.56
CA LEU A 107 -11.94 -4.12 6.99
C LEU A 107 -10.57 -3.51 7.27
N ILE A 108 -9.51 -4.01 6.62
CA ILE A 108 -8.16 -3.42 6.71
C ILE A 108 -8.17 -1.97 6.20
N THR A 109 -8.76 -1.74 5.02
CA THR A 109 -8.85 -0.40 4.43
C THR A 109 -9.60 0.57 5.34
N ALA A 110 -10.75 0.14 5.87
CA ALA A 110 -11.57 0.93 6.78
C ALA A 110 -10.86 1.18 8.12
N GLY A 111 -10.22 0.16 8.69
CA GLY A 111 -9.47 0.27 9.94
C GLY A 111 -8.32 1.26 9.84
N ILE A 112 -7.50 1.16 8.79
CA ILE A 112 -6.42 2.12 8.52
C ILE A 112 -6.98 3.53 8.30
N THR A 113 -8.10 3.66 7.59
CA THR A 113 -8.73 4.97 7.37
C THR A 113 -9.19 5.60 8.68
N LEU A 114 -9.88 4.83 9.53
CA LEU A 114 -10.42 5.31 10.80
C LEU A 114 -9.31 5.65 11.79
N PHE A 115 -8.39 4.71 12.04
CA PHE A 115 -7.29 4.94 12.96
C PHE A 115 -6.34 6.00 12.43
N GLY A 116 -6.01 5.98 11.14
CA GLY A 116 -5.17 7.00 10.51
C GLY A 116 -5.76 8.39 10.58
N ALA A 117 -7.09 8.53 10.45
CA ALA A 117 -7.78 9.81 10.64
C ALA A 117 -7.66 10.37 12.05
N ILE A 118 -7.68 9.49 13.06
CA ILE A 118 -7.58 9.86 14.47
C ILE A 118 -6.17 10.33 14.79
N VAL A 119 -5.17 9.61 14.28
CA VAL A 119 -3.76 9.87 14.61
C VAL A 119 -3.22 11.07 13.82
N HIS A 120 -3.48 11.14 12.51
CA HIS A 120 -2.81 12.09 11.60
C HIS A 120 -3.78 12.76 10.63
N ARG A 121 -3.81 14.10 10.61
CA ARG A 121 -4.71 14.85 9.71
C ARG A 121 -4.21 14.87 8.26
N ASP A 122 -2.92 15.02 8.09
CA ASP A 122 -2.20 15.04 6.81
C ASP A 122 -2.17 13.66 6.15
N PHE A 123 -2.18 12.59 6.95
CA PHE A 123 -2.32 11.23 6.46
C PHE A 123 -3.56 11.05 5.57
N LEU A 124 -4.71 11.61 5.94
CA LEU A 124 -5.96 11.43 5.18
C LEU A 124 -5.88 11.95 3.75
N ILE A 125 -5.19 13.07 3.53
CA ILE A 125 -5.04 13.65 2.19
C ILE A 125 -4.16 12.74 1.33
N MET A 126 -3.00 12.35 1.87
CA MET A 126 -2.10 11.41 1.19
C MET A 126 -2.78 10.06 0.93
N TRP A 127 -3.52 9.54 1.91
CA TRP A 127 -4.28 8.30 1.82
C TRP A 127 -5.32 8.33 0.71
N ALA A 128 -6.15 9.38 0.67
CA ALA A 128 -7.16 9.55 -0.36
C ALA A 128 -6.55 9.65 -1.76
N ILE A 129 -5.52 10.49 -1.93
CA ILE A 129 -4.82 10.66 -3.22
C ILE A 129 -4.17 9.33 -3.64
N GLY A 130 -3.52 8.63 -2.71
CA GLY A 130 -2.87 7.35 -2.94
C GLY A 130 -3.85 6.25 -3.36
N LEU A 131 -4.99 6.14 -2.68
CA LEU A 131 -6.05 5.19 -3.06
C LEU A 131 -6.64 5.53 -4.43
N ILE A 132 -6.94 6.81 -4.72
CA ILE A 132 -7.44 7.23 -6.02
C ILE A 132 -6.44 6.86 -7.12
N ALA A 133 -5.17 7.22 -6.95
CA ALA A 133 -4.12 6.89 -7.91
C ALA A 133 -3.98 5.36 -8.09
N GLY A 134 -3.99 4.60 -6.99
CA GLY A 134 -3.92 3.15 -6.99
C GLY A 134 -5.10 2.51 -7.74
N PHE A 135 -6.33 2.91 -7.44
CA PHE A 135 -7.52 2.39 -8.12
C PHE A 135 -7.58 2.79 -9.60
N LEU A 136 -7.11 3.99 -9.97
CA LEU A 136 -6.98 4.37 -11.37
C LEU A 136 -5.99 3.46 -12.11
N ILE A 137 -4.83 3.17 -11.51
CA ILE A 137 -3.83 2.25 -12.09
C ILE A 137 -4.41 0.84 -12.25
N ILE A 138 -5.04 0.30 -11.20
CA ILE A 138 -5.73 -1.00 -11.22
C ILE A 138 -6.74 -1.03 -12.37
N SER A 139 -7.64 -0.05 -12.43
CA SER A 139 -8.69 0.00 -13.44
C SER A 139 -8.18 0.02 -14.88
N LYS A 140 -7.04 0.69 -15.14
CA LYS A 140 -6.41 0.75 -16.47
C LYS A 140 -5.77 -0.58 -16.86
N ASN A 141 -5.08 -1.24 -15.93
CA ASN A 141 -4.37 -2.48 -16.20
C ASN A 141 -5.31 -3.67 -16.39
N PHE A 142 -6.33 -3.81 -15.52
CA PHE A 142 -7.28 -4.94 -15.63
C PHE A 142 -8.31 -4.79 -16.75
N LYS A 143 -8.63 -3.56 -17.19
CA LYS A 143 -9.40 -3.37 -18.44
C LYS A 143 -8.65 -3.90 -19.67
N ARG A 144 -7.32 -3.87 -19.64
CA ARG A 144 -6.48 -4.28 -20.78
C ARG A 144 -6.42 -5.81 -20.93
N GLU A 145 -6.51 -6.58 -19.85
CA GLU A 145 -6.54 -8.05 -19.93
C GLU A 145 -7.81 -8.59 -20.61
N ARG A 146 -8.95 -7.89 -20.50
CA ARG A 146 -10.17 -8.22 -21.26
C ARG A 146 -10.07 -7.98 -22.77
N SER A 147 -9.01 -7.34 -23.27
CA SER A 147 -8.87 -6.99 -24.70
C SER A 147 -8.10 -8.03 -25.52
N TYR A 148 -7.46 -9.03 -24.91
CA TYR A 148 -6.66 -10.02 -25.65
C TYR A 148 -7.35 -11.38 -25.86
N LEU A 149 -8.52 -11.60 -25.24
CA LEU A 149 -9.35 -12.81 -25.44
C LEU A 149 -10.50 -12.59 -26.45
N ASN A 150 -10.33 -11.68 -27.40
CA ASN A 150 -11.29 -11.50 -28.48
C ASN A 150 -10.61 -11.34 -29.84
N VAL A 151 -9.75 -12.31 -30.17
CA VAL A 151 -9.48 -12.70 -31.56
C VAL A 151 -9.28 -14.22 -31.60
N ARG A 152 -10.34 -14.89 -32.10
CA ARG A 152 -10.51 -16.31 -32.43
C ARG A 152 -10.93 -17.25 -31.31
#